data_AF-A0A6N2LBC7-F1
#
_entry.id   AF-A0A6N2LBC7-F1
#
_cell.length_a   1.000
_cell.length_b   1.000
_cell.length_c   1.000
_cell.angle_alpha   90.00
_cell.angle_beta   90.00
_cell.angle_gamma   90.00
#
_symmetry.space_group_name_H-M   'P 1'
#
loop_
_entity.id
_entity.type
_entity.pdbx_description
1 polymer ?
#
loop_
_entity_poly.entity_id
_entity_poly.type
_entity_poly.pdbx_seq_one_letter_code
_entity_poly.pdbx_strand_id
1 'polypeptide(L)'
;MGKTLTDFCFIMAELETMKERFSKLLLGEDMSGSGKGVCTAVTISNAITNLYATVFGQNLRLEPLKPEKKSMWKREMDCLLSVCDYIVELVPKSQNSRDGTTLEVMESRPRSDIYINLPALTKLDEMLIEVLDSFQDREFWYAEQGSMSSNSTRSGSFRRVIIQRQEDKWWVPVPCVPPDGLSEKSRKHLRHKRDCAYQIHKAAMAINSSILAEMEIPPHASLPKVSLPAIQITLQNCNDSRFRGLRGVMTEWKSMSGGHNLPLPVYSRQILPDHLLDCLNIASEHEALELADQVEASIRKSRDLAILLEAEIVSQTSLDTCKIQYNRDVGQATLESYSRVLEGLAFNIVAWIDDVLFVDKSVRTQDQ
;
A
#
# COMPACT_ATOMS: atom_id res chain seq x y z
N MET A 1 -18.68 -29.29 32.29
CA MET A 1 -17.27 -28.86 32.36
C MET A 1 -16.41 -30.00 31.85
N GLY A 2 -15.88 -29.89 30.64
CA GLY A 2 -15.04 -30.92 30.04
C GLY A 2 -14.29 -30.34 28.87
N LYS A 3 -13.37 -29.40 29.12
CA LYS A 3 -12.31 -29.12 28.15
C LYS A 3 -11.41 -30.35 28.17
N THR A 4 -11.41 -31.11 27.09
CA THR A 4 -10.64 -32.35 26.99
C THR A 4 -9.14 -32.00 26.99
N LEU A 5 -8.27 -32.90 27.47
CA LEU A 5 -6.81 -32.71 27.46
C LEU A 5 -6.26 -32.33 26.06
N THR A 6 -6.94 -32.79 25.01
CA THR A 6 -6.74 -32.43 23.61
C THR A 6 -6.97 -30.95 23.31
N ASP A 7 -8.02 -30.33 23.88
CA ASP A 7 -8.29 -28.89 23.72
C ASP A 7 -7.20 -28.05 24.38
N PHE A 8 -6.68 -28.50 25.52
CA PHE A 8 -5.59 -27.83 26.22
C PHE A 8 -4.28 -27.91 25.45
N CYS A 9 -3.94 -29.08 24.89
CA CYS A 9 -2.76 -29.24 24.04
C CYS A 9 -2.81 -28.37 22.77
N PHE A 10 -4.00 -28.25 22.17
CA PHE A 10 -4.22 -27.39 21.00
C PHE A 10 -4.02 -25.90 21.34
N ILE A 11 -4.60 -25.43 22.44
CA ILE A 11 -4.42 -24.05 22.92
C ILE A 11 -2.96 -23.74 23.22
N MET A 12 -2.23 -24.67 23.85
CA MET A 12 -0.80 -24.49 24.14
C MET A 12 0.03 -24.40 22.85
N ALA A 13 -0.27 -25.21 21.84
CA ALA A 13 0.39 -25.12 20.54
C ALA A 13 0.11 -23.78 19.84
N GLU A 14 -1.14 -23.31 19.85
CA GLU A 14 -1.49 -22.00 19.30
C GLU A 14 -0.78 -20.85 20.05
N LEU A 15 -0.73 -20.92 21.38
CA LEU A 15 -0.07 -19.93 22.21
C LEU A 15 1.45 -19.89 21.97
N GLU A 16 2.10 -21.05 21.79
CA GLU A 16 3.52 -21.09 21.41
C GLU A 16 3.75 -20.51 20.01
N THR A 17 2.89 -20.79 19.03
CA THR A 17 3.01 -20.14 17.71
C THR A 17 2.83 -18.62 17.78
N MET A 18 1.93 -18.15 18.65
CA MET A 18 1.71 -16.72 18.87
C MET A 18 2.92 -16.07 19.55
N LYS A 19 3.50 -16.70 20.57
CA LYS A 19 4.74 -16.24 21.22
C LYS A 19 5.89 -16.16 20.24
N GLU A 20 6.10 -17.19 19.43
CA GLU A 20 7.16 -17.20 18.42
C GLU A 20 6.99 -16.01 17.45
N ARG A 21 5.78 -15.76 16.96
CA ARG A 21 5.51 -14.61 16.08
C ARG A 21 5.79 -13.27 16.74
N PHE A 22 5.20 -13.00 17.92
CA PHE A 22 5.43 -11.73 18.61
C PHE A 22 6.89 -11.55 19.02
N SER A 23 7.62 -12.63 19.34
CA SER A 23 9.06 -12.55 19.62
C SER A 23 9.85 -12.08 18.39
N LYS A 24 9.53 -12.58 17.19
CA LYS A 24 10.14 -12.12 15.93
C LYS A 24 9.80 -10.66 15.62
N LEU A 25 8.55 -10.25 15.90
CA LEU A 25 8.14 -8.85 15.76
C LEU A 25 8.94 -7.92 16.70
N LEU A 26 9.14 -8.33 17.95
CA LEU A 26 9.89 -7.56 18.96
C LEU A 26 11.39 -7.50 18.66
N LEU A 27 11.94 -8.52 18.01
CA LEU A 27 13.35 -8.54 17.57
C LEU A 27 13.59 -7.65 16.34
N GLY A 28 12.55 -7.14 15.68
CA GLY A 28 12.70 -6.26 14.52
C GLY A 28 13.42 -6.94 13.36
N GLU A 29 13.16 -8.23 13.13
CA GLU A 29 13.86 -9.09 12.16
C GLU A 29 15.35 -9.37 12.46
N ASP A 30 15.90 -8.84 13.56
CA ASP A 30 17.26 -9.14 14.03
C ASP A 30 17.28 -10.35 14.98
N MET A 31 17.38 -11.54 14.39
CA MET A 31 17.45 -12.81 15.13
C MET A 31 18.74 -12.99 15.95
N SER A 32 19.73 -12.08 15.83
CA SER A 32 20.94 -12.11 16.66
C SER A 32 20.73 -11.50 18.06
N GLY A 33 19.64 -10.75 18.25
CA GLY A 33 19.36 -10.00 19.48
C GLY A 33 20.22 -8.76 19.67
N SER A 34 20.91 -8.29 18.63
CA SER A 34 21.80 -7.12 18.70
C SER A 34 21.07 -5.77 18.73
N GLY A 35 19.76 -5.76 18.50
CA GLY A 35 18.93 -4.55 18.46
C GLY A 35 19.17 -3.69 17.22
N LYS A 36 19.80 -4.24 16.18
CA LYS A 36 20.09 -3.56 14.91
C LYS A 36 19.03 -3.81 13.83
N GLY A 37 17.88 -4.34 14.25
CA GLY A 37 16.73 -4.62 13.40
C GLY A 37 15.98 -3.37 12.94
N VAL A 38 14.89 -3.60 12.21
CA VAL A 38 13.95 -2.56 11.80
C VAL A 38 12.99 -2.19 12.93
N CYS A 39 12.28 -1.06 12.79
CA CYS A 39 11.32 -0.64 13.80
C CYS A 39 10.08 -1.55 13.81
N THR A 40 9.31 -1.51 14.90
CA THR A 40 8.08 -2.31 15.05
C THR A 40 7.06 -2.06 13.93
N ALA A 41 6.91 -0.81 13.49
CA ALA A 41 6.01 -0.46 12.39
C ALA A 41 6.39 -1.17 11.08
N VAL A 42 7.66 -1.12 10.68
CA VAL A 42 8.17 -1.84 9.51
C VAL A 42 8.05 -3.35 9.69
N THR A 43 8.33 -3.86 10.89
CA THR A 43 8.25 -5.31 11.17
C THR A 43 6.83 -5.84 11.02
N ILE A 44 5.82 -5.07 11.45
CA ILE A 44 4.40 -5.42 11.25
C ILE A 44 4.04 -5.37 9.75
N SER A 45 4.47 -4.32 9.03
CA SER A 45 4.24 -4.20 7.58
C SER A 45 4.83 -5.38 6.80
N ASN A 46 6.06 -5.79 7.15
CA ASN A 46 6.72 -6.96 6.58
C ASN A 46 6.00 -8.26 6.96
N ALA A 47 5.56 -8.41 8.21
CA ALA A 47 4.82 -9.59 8.65
C ALA A 47 3.51 -9.78 7.88
N ILE A 48 2.73 -8.70 7.66
CA ILE A 48 1.51 -8.73 6.85
C ILE A 48 1.84 -9.10 5.39
N THR A 49 2.88 -8.50 4.82
CA THR A 49 3.31 -8.78 3.43
C THR A 49 3.77 -10.24 3.26
N ASN A 50 4.53 -10.76 4.22
CA ASN A 50 5.02 -12.14 4.22
C ASN A 50 3.90 -13.17 4.44
N LEU A 51 2.94 -12.85 5.30
CA LEU A 51 1.73 -13.66 5.48
C LEU A 51 0.94 -13.74 4.17
N TYR A 52 0.73 -12.60 3.51
CA TYR A 52 0.07 -12.55 2.21
C TYR A 52 0.80 -13.42 1.17
N ALA A 53 2.12 -13.30 1.05
CA ALA A 53 2.92 -14.13 0.14
C ALA A 53 2.80 -15.63 0.47
N THR A 54 2.75 -15.98 1.76
CA THR A 54 2.62 -17.37 2.22
C THR A 54 1.23 -17.96 1.95
N VAL A 55 0.17 -17.17 2.09
CA VAL A 55 -1.22 -17.61 1.88
C VAL A 55 -1.57 -17.64 0.40
N PHE A 56 -1.27 -16.56 -0.33
CA PHE A 56 -1.77 -16.31 -1.68
C PHE A 56 -0.71 -16.46 -2.77
N GLY A 57 0.58 -16.41 -2.44
CA GLY A 57 1.66 -16.36 -3.44
C GLY A 57 1.76 -17.60 -4.34
N GLN A 58 1.30 -18.76 -3.88
CA GLN A 58 1.21 -19.99 -4.70
C GLN A 58 -0.19 -20.22 -5.28
N ASN A 59 -1.19 -19.47 -4.83
CA ASN A 59 -2.59 -19.62 -5.21
C ASN A 59 -2.92 -18.67 -6.38
N LEU A 60 -2.26 -18.89 -7.52
CA LEU A 60 -2.39 -18.06 -8.73
C LEU A 60 -3.60 -18.47 -9.60
N ARG A 61 -4.72 -18.82 -8.98
CA ARG A 61 -5.87 -19.47 -9.64
C ARG A 61 -7.19 -18.95 -9.07
N LEU A 62 -8.21 -18.88 -9.93
CA LEU A 62 -9.60 -18.66 -9.53
C LEU A 62 -10.20 -19.95 -8.98
N GLU A 63 -9.96 -20.19 -7.70
CA GLU A 63 -10.53 -21.29 -6.93
C GLU A 63 -10.59 -20.91 -5.44
N PRO A 64 -11.47 -21.56 -4.65
CA PRO A 64 -11.51 -21.34 -3.20
C PRO A 64 -10.16 -21.65 -2.55
N LEU A 65 -9.79 -20.85 -1.54
CA LEU A 65 -8.62 -21.18 -0.73
C LEU A 65 -8.83 -22.52 -0.01
N LYS A 66 -7.75 -23.29 0.13
CA LYS A 66 -7.75 -24.46 1.00
C LYS A 66 -8.15 -24.06 2.43
N PRO A 67 -8.98 -24.85 3.14
CA PRO A 67 -9.44 -24.51 4.48
C PRO A 67 -8.30 -24.16 5.46
N GLU A 68 -7.16 -24.84 5.34
CA GLU A 68 -5.98 -24.60 6.17
C GLU A 68 -5.39 -23.20 5.92
N LYS A 69 -5.28 -22.80 4.65
CA LYS A 69 -4.76 -21.48 4.26
C LYS A 69 -5.72 -20.37 4.64
N LYS A 70 -7.03 -20.59 4.48
CA LYS A 70 -8.08 -19.63 4.89
C LYS A 70 -8.08 -19.44 6.41
N SER A 71 -7.98 -20.53 7.18
CA SER A 71 -7.86 -20.45 8.65
C SER A 71 -6.56 -19.79 9.10
N MET A 72 -5.45 -20.03 8.39
CA MET A 72 -4.15 -19.42 8.67
C MET A 72 -4.20 -17.91 8.43
N TRP A 73 -4.71 -17.47 7.27
CA TRP A 73 -4.90 -16.05 6.97
C TRP A 73 -5.69 -15.34 8.06
N LYS A 74 -6.87 -15.85 8.39
CA LYS A 74 -7.74 -15.26 9.42
C LYS A 74 -7.04 -15.15 10.76
N ARG A 75 -6.50 -16.26 11.28
CA ARG A 75 -5.90 -16.31 12.61
C ARG A 75 -4.66 -15.41 12.72
N GLU A 76 -3.81 -15.42 11.69
CA GLU A 76 -2.58 -14.63 11.69
C GLU A 76 -2.86 -13.15 11.48
N MET A 77 -3.80 -12.79 10.61
CA MET A 77 -4.21 -11.41 10.42
C MET A 77 -4.87 -10.86 11.70
N ASP A 78 -5.78 -11.61 12.34
CA ASP A 78 -6.38 -11.23 13.63
C ASP A 78 -5.29 -10.94 14.69
N CYS A 79 -4.23 -11.75 14.72
CA CYS A 79 -3.09 -11.55 15.62
C CYS A 79 -2.33 -10.25 15.30
N LEU A 80 -2.04 -9.99 14.03
CA LEU A 80 -1.31 -8.79 13.59
C LEU A 80 -2.13 -7.50 13.79
N LEU A 81 -3.43 -7.57 13.56
CA LEU A 81 -4.37 -6.44 13.71
C LEU A 81 -4.68 -6.12 15.17
N SER A 82 -4.50 -7.06 16.10
CA SER A 82 -4.78 -6.85 17.54
C SER A 82 -4.04 -5.66 18.16
N VAL A 83 -2.90 -5.25 17.58
CA VAL A 83 -2.17 -4.05 18.04
C VAL A 83 -2.99 -2.77 17.91
N CYS A 84 -3.88 -2.70 16.90
CA CYS A 84 -4.72 -1.54 16.65
C CYS A 84 -5.75 -1.28 17.75
N ASP A 85 -6.17 -2.32 18.48
CA ASP A 85 -7.10 -2.18 19.62
C ASP A 85 -6.50 -1.38 20.77
N TYR A 86 -5.17 -1.29 20.82
CA TYR A 86 -4.42 -0.57 21.85
C TYR A 86 -3.92 0.81 21.39
N ILE A 87 -4.18 1.19 20.14
CA ILE A 87 -3.79 2.51 19.60
C ILE A 87 -4.95 3.48 19.78
N VAL A 88 -4.77 4.39 20.74
CA VAL A 88 -5.86 5.24 21.25
C VAL A 88 -5.47 6.71 21.31
N GLU A 89 -6.47 7.56 21.11
CA GLU A 89 -6.43 8.99 21.42
C GLU A 89 -7.02 9.19 22.82
N LEU A 90 -6.40 10.08 23.60
CA LEU A 90 -6.92 10.51 24.90
C LEU A 90 -7.75 11.77 24.70
N VAL A 91 -9.04 11.68 24.95
CA VAL A 91 -9.98 12.79 24.77
C VAL A 91 -10.56 13.23 26.12
N PRO A 92 -10.59 14.54 26.42
CA PRO A 92 -11.19 15.04 27.65
C PRO A 92 -12.71 14.85 27.61
N LYS A 93 -13.28 14.39 28.74
CA LYS A 93 -14.72 14.15 28.89
C LYS A 93 -15.20 14.58 30.27
N SER A 94 -16.21 15.44 30.29
CA SER A 94 -16.91 15.78 31.53
C SER A 94 -17.87 14.64 31.90
N GLN A 95 -17.65 14.02 33.05
CA GLN A 95 -18.48 12.97 33.60
C GLN A 95 -19.12 13.44 34.90
N ASN A 96 -20.44 13.29 35.04
CA ASN A 96 -21.11 13.58 36.31
C ASN A 96 -20.99 12.39 37.25
N SER A 97 -20.47 12.61 38.45
CA SER A 97 -20.47 11.62 39.53
C SER A 97 -21.90 11.39 40.04
N ARG A 98 -22.12 10.30 40.76
CA ARG A 98 -23.41 9.96 41.39
C ARG A 98 -23.89 11.05 42.36
N ASP A 99 -22.97 11.85 42.88
CA ASP A 99 -23.23 12.94 43.82
C ASP A 99 -23.51 14.30 43.12
N GLY A 100 -23.60 14.32 41.78
CA GLY A 100 -23.90 15.52 41.00
C GLY A 100 -22.70 16.42 40.68
N THR A 101 -21.51 16.11 41.20
CA THR A 101 -20.27 16.83 40.86
C THR A 101 -19.80 16.46 39.45
N THR A 102 -19.57 17.46 38.60
CA THR A 102 -18.92 17.28 37.29
C THR A 102 -17.42 17.06 37.48
N LEU A 103 -16.90 15.96 36.98
CA LEU A 103 -15.48 15.62 37.02
C LEU A 103 -14.97 15.48 35.58
N GLU A 104 -13.88 16.18 35.26
CA GLU A 104 -13.22 16.05 33.97
C GLU A 104 -12.27 14.86 33.99
N VAL A 105 -12.55 13.87 33.14
CA VAL A 105 -11.78 12.62 33.02
C VAL A 105 -11.22 12.51 31.60
N MET A 106 -10.03 11.96 31.47
CA MET A 106 -9.51 11.54 30.16
C MET A 106 -10.12 10.19 29.77
N GLU A 107 -10.85 10.14 28.67
CA GLU A 107 -11.38 8.93 28.07
C GLU A 107 -10.44 8.47 26.96
N SER A 108 -10.16 7.17 26.90
CA SER A 108 -9.43 6.56 25.80
C SER A 108 -10.41 6.14 24.70
N ARG A 109 -10.13 6.54 23.46
CA ARG A 109 -10.89 6.11 22.26
C ARG A 109 -9.94 5.61 21.19
N PRO A 110 -10.33 4.60 20.37
CA PRO A 110 -9.52 4.19 19.23
C PRO A 110 -9.16 5.39 18.35
N ARG A 111 -7.92 5.42 17.85
CA ARG A 111 -7.47 6.49 16.96
C ARG A 111 -8.36 6.58 15.73
N SER A 112 -8.64 7.80 15.29
CA SER A 112 -9.66 8.11 14.28
C SER A 112 -9.45 7.40 12.93
N ASP A 113 -8.21 7.37 12.43
CA ASP A 113 -7.81 6.65 11.22
C ASP A 113 -8.07 5.13 11.32
N ILE A 114 -7.76 4.51 12.45
CA ILE A 114 -7.97 3.09 12.72
C ILE A 114 -9.46 2.78 12.83
N TYR A 115 -10.20 3.60 13.59
CA TYR A 115 -11.62 3.42 13.82
C TYR A 115 -12.43 3.37 12.51
N ILE A 116 -12.03 4.17 11.52
CA ILE A 116 -12.69 4.24 10.22
C ILE A 116 -12.15 3.17 9.26
N ASN A 117 -10.83 3.09 9.10
CA ASN A 117 -10.25 2.29 8.01
C ASN A 117 -10.16 0.80 8.32
N LEU A 118 -9.93 0.42 9.59
CA LEU A 118 -9.74 -1.00 9.93
C LEU A 118 -11.00 -1.84 9.65
N PRO A 119 -12.22 -1.44 10.07
CA PRO A 119 -13.44 -2.17 9.71
C PRO A 119 -13.70 -2.22 8.21
N ALA A 120 -13.37 -1.14 7.48
CA ALA A 120 -13.51 -1.09 6.04
C ALA A 120 -12.60 -2.11 5.35
N LEU A 121 -11.32 -2.17 5.74
CA LEU A 121 -10.36 -3.14 5.21
C LEU A 121 -10.76 -4.58 5.52
N THR A 122 -11.21 -4.87 6.74
CA THR A 122 -11.73 -6.20 7.10
C THR A 122 -12.92 -6.60 6.24
N LYS A 123 -13.81 -5.64 5.90
CA LYS A 123 -14.92 -5.92 4.99
C LYS A 123 -14.44 -6.22 3.56
N LEU A 124 -13.43 -5.50 3.07
CA LEU A 124 -12.85 -5.75 1.76
C LEU A 124 -12.17 -7.13 1.68
N ASP A 125 -11.47 -7.55 2.74
CA ASP A 125 -10.88 -8.89 2.85
C ASP A 125 -11.94 -9.98 2.75
N GLU A 126 -13.00 -9.91 3.57
CA GLU A 126 -14.13 -10.84 3.51
C GLU A 126 -14.71 -10.95 2.09
N MET A 127 -14.92 -9.81 1.42
CA MET A 127 -15.46 -9.77 0.07
C MET A 127 -14.51 -10.42 -0.96
N LEU A 128 -13.19 -10.29 -0.81
CA LEU A 128 -12.22 -10.95 -1.70
C LEU A 128 -12.23 -12.47 -1.52
N ILE A 129 -12.31 -12.93 -0.28
CA ILE A 129 -12.45 -14.35 0.02
C ILE A 129 -13.77 -14.90 -0.54
N GLU A 130 -14.87 -14.16 -0.43
CA GLU A 130 -16.18 -14.53 -1.03
C GLU A 130 -16.13 -14.57 -2.58
N VAL A 131 -15.30 -13.73 -3.21
CA VAL A 131 -15.07 -13.81 -4.66
C VAL A 131 -14.35 -15.12 -5.00
N LEU A 132 -13.28 -15.47 -4.30
CA LEU A 132 -12.56 -16.73 -4.54
C LEU A 132 -13.43 -17.96 -4.27
N ASP A 133 -14.19 -17.95 -3.17
CA ASP A 133 -15.08 -19.04 -2.77
C ASP A 133 -16.18 -19.31 -3.81
N SER A 134 -16.55 -18.29 -4.61
CA SER A 134 -17.57 -18.46 -5.66
C SER A 134 -17.12 -19.28 -6.87
N PHE A 135 -15.82 -19.61 -6.98
CA PHE A 135 -15.26 -20.41 -8.08
C PHE A 135 -15.15 -21.91 -7.76
N GLN A 136 -16.01 -22.43 -6.89
CA GLN A 136 -16.03 -23.85 -6.53
C GLN A 136 -16.52 -24.72 -7.70
N ASP A 137 -17.60 -24.31 -8.37
CA ASP A 137 -18.18 -24.97 -9.54
C ASP A 137 -17.88 -24.16 -10.81
N ARG A 138 -16.74 -24.45 -11.44
CA ARG A 138 -16.23 -23.73 -12.62
C ARG A 138 -16.22 -24.59 -13.88
N GLU A 139 -16.57 -23.97 -15.01
CA GLU A 139 -16.51 -24.59 -16.35
C GLU A 139 -15.11 -24.55 -16.98
N PHE A 140 -14.19 -23.76 -16.41
CA PHE A 140 -12.81 -23.62 -16.85
C PHE A 140 -11.84 -24.32 -15.89
N TRP A 141 -10.65 -24.66 -16.38
CA TRP A 141 -9.59 -25.30 -15.59
C TRP A 141 -8.23 -24.67 -15.90
N TYR A 142 -7.18 -25.08 -15.19
CA TYR A 142 -5.81 -24.64 -15.48
C TYR A 142 -4.96 -25.81 -15.98
N ALA A 143 -4.11 -25.57 -16.98
CA ALA A 143 -3.20 -26.59 -17.49
C ALA A 143 -2.14 -26.99 -16.44
N GLU A 144 -1.81 -28.27 -16.35
CA GLU A 144 -0.72 -28.75 -15.48
C GLU A 144 0.66 -28.37 -16.04
N GLN A 145 1.46 -27.76 -15.17
CA GLN A 145 2.80 -27.22 -15.46
C GLN A 145 3.82 -28.38 -15.54
N GLY A 146 3.66 -29.25 -16.54
CA GLY A 146 4.50 -30.45 -16.72
C GLY A 146 4.33 -31.19 -18.05
N SER A 147 3.29 -30.90 -18.84
CA SER A 147 3.05 -31.55 -20.14
C SER A 147 3.55 -30.73 -21.34
N MET A 148 4.67 -30.01 -21.16
CA MET A 148 5.36 -29.30 -22.25
C MET A 148 6.69 -29.99 -22.56
N SER A 149 6.66 -31.32 -22.71
CA SER A 149 7.75 -32.04 -23.36
C SER A 149 7.67 -31.77 -24.86
N SER A 150 8.63 -31.00 -25.35
CA SER A 150 8.94 -30.80 -26.76
C SER A 150 9.39 -32.12 -27.40
N ASN A 151 8.46 -33.03 -27.66
CA ASN A 151 8.49 -34.03 -28.73
C ASN A 151 7.35 -35.04 -28.55
N SER A 152 6.20 -34.74 -29.15
CA SER A 152 5.41 -35.79 -29.78
C SER A 152 4.63 -35.22 -30.96
N THR A 153 4.94 -35.76 -32.13
CA THR A 153 4.12 -35.77 -33.33
C THR A 153 2.82 -36.49 -33.01
N ARG A 154 1.83 -35.77 -32.47
CA ARG A 154 0.43 -36.19 -32.54
C ARG A 154 -0.40 -35.03 -33.08
N SER A 155 -0.87 -35.24 -34.30
CA SER A 155 -1.88 -34.45 -34.98
C SER A 155 -3.10 -34.33 -34.06
N GLY A 156 -3.33 -33.13 -33.55
CA GLY A 156 -4.41 -32.79 -32.63
C GLY A 156 -4.38 -31.28 -32.43
N SER A 157 -5.46 -30.62 -32.86
CA SER A 157 -5.62 -29.18 -33.02
C SER A 157 -5.64 -28.39 -31.70
N PHE A 158 -4.61 -28.52 -30.87
CA PHE A 158 -4.48 -27.82 -29.58
C PHE A 158 -3.30 -26.83 -29.57
N ARG A 159 -2.60 -26.64 -30.69
CA ARG A 159 -1.39 -25.80 -30.75
C ARG A 159 -1.61 -24.34 -31.17
N ARG A 160 -2.83 -23.93 -31.55
CA ARG A 160 -3.05 -22.57 -32.08
C ARG A 160 -3.67 -21.58 -31.09
N VAL A 161 -4.14 -22.04 -29.93
CA VAL A 161 -4.55 -21.17 -28.81
C VAL A 161 -3.47 -21.13 -27.73
N ILE A 162 -2.20 -21.24 -28.13
CA ILE A 162 -1.11 -20.70 -27.32
C ILE A 162 -1.12 -19.21 -27.63
N ILE A 163 -2.00 -18.52 -26.90
CA ILE A 163 -2.12 -17.06 -26.84
C ILE A 163 -0.72 -16.48 -26.83
N GLN A 164 -0.52 -15.40 -27.61
CA GLN A 164 0.60 -14.48 -27.47
C GLN A 164 0.79 -14.15 -25.99
N ARG A 165 1.59 -14.96 -25.30
CA ARG A 165 2.07 -14.65 -23.96
C ARG A 165 2.87 -13.37 -24.14
N GLN A 166 2.60 -12.38 -23.30
CA GLN A 166 3.71 -11.56 -22.82
C GLN A 166 4.72 -12.60 -22.28
N GLU A 167 5.85 -12.79 -22.97
CA GLU A 167 6.83 -13.86 -22.72
C GLU A 167 7.33 -13.86 -21.25
N ASP A 168 7.09 -12.76 -20.54
CA ASP A 168 7.57 -12.46 -19.20
C ASP A 168 6.86 -13.18 -18.03
N LYS A 169 5.76 -13.94 -18.22
CA LYS A 169 4.99 -14.55 -17.09
C LYS A 169 4.83 -16.08 -17.19
N TRP A 170 5.91 -16.78 -17.50
CA TRP A 170 5.90 -18.24 -17.71
C TRP A 170 5.49 -19.08 -16.49
N TRP A 171 5.56 -18.52 -15.28
CA TRP A 171 5.19 -19.18 -14.03
C TRP A 171 3.69 -19.19 -13.74
N VAL A 172 2.87 -18.39 -14.45
CA VAL A 172 1.43 -18.29 -14.22
C VAL A 172 0.68 -19.46 -14.89
N PRO A 173 -0.24 -20.16 -14.18
CA PRO A 173 -1.05 -21.23 -14.76
C PRO A 173 -1.90 -20.74 -15.93
N VAL A 174 -1.97 -21.51 -17.02
CA VAL A 174 -2.75 -21.13 -18.20
C VAL A 174 -4.19 -21.57 -18.04
N PRO A 175 -5.18 -20.66 -18.08
CA PRO A 175 -6.59 -21.03 -18.07
C PRO A 175 -7.00 -21.72 -19.38
N CYS A 176 -7.89 -22.69 -19.27
CA CYS A 176 -8.44 -23.47 -20.36
C CYS A 176 -9.97 -23.49 -20.23
N VAL A 177 -10.66 -23.42 -21.35
CA VAL A 177 -12.13 -23.41 -21.44
C VAL A 177 -12.60 -24.53 -22.38
N PRO A 178 -13.88 -24.95 -22.33
CA PRO A 178 -14.42 -25.92 -23.27
C PRO A 178 -14.26 -25.49 -24.73
N PRO A 179 -14.20 -26.43 -25.70
CA PRO A 179 -14.07 -26.11 -27.12
C PRO A 179 -15.17 -25.20 -27.67
N ASP A 180 -16.39 -25.26 -27.14
CA ASP A 180 -17.51 -24.40 -27.55
C ASP A 180 -17.55 -23.06 -26.77
N GLY A 181 -16.54 -22.80 -25.93
CA GLY A 181 -16.51 -21.69 -24.98
C GLY A 181 -17.34 -21.94 -23.71
N LEU A 182 -17.41 -20.90 -22.87
CA LEU A 182 -18.14 -20.89 -21.61
C LEU A 182 -19.64 -20.60 -21.82
N SER A 183 -20.47 -21.17 -20.95
CA SER A 183 -21.89 -20.87 -20.92
C SER A 183 -22.15 -19.38 -20.65
N GLU A 184 -23.28 -18.86 -21.14
CA GLU A 184 -23.67 -17.46 -20.88
C GLU A 184 -23.78 -17.17 -19.37
N LYS A 185 -24.23 -18.16 -18.58
CA LYS A 185 -24.30 -18.06 -17.12
C LYS A 185 -22.92 -17.86 -16.51
N SER A 186 -21.94 -18.67 -16.90
CA SER A 186 -20.56 -18.59 -16.40
C SER A 186 -19.86 -17.30 -16.83
N ARG A 187 -20.10 -16.83 -18.07
CA ARG A 187 -19.58 -15.54 -18.55
C ARG A 187 -20.16 -14.35 -17.77
N LYS A 188 -21.47 -14.35 -17.50
CA LYS A 188 -22.10 -13.32 -16.66
C LYS A 188 -21.57 -13.34 -15.22
N HIS A 189 -21.39 -14.53 -14.65
CA HIS A 189 -20.80 -14.70 -13.33
C HIS A 189 -19.38 -14.12 -13.25
N LEU A 190 -18.51 -14.47 -14.20
CA LEU A 190 -17.15 -13.94 -14.29
C LEU A 190 -17.14 -12.41 -14.37
N ARG A 191 -17.95 -11.80 -15.24
CA ARG A 191 -18.04 -10.33 -15.37
C ARG A 191 -18.49 -9.68 -14.07
N HIS A 192 -19.51 -10.23 -13.41
CA HIS A 192 -19.98 -9.71 -12.13
C HIS A 192 -18.90 -9.79 -11.04
N LYS A 193 -18.19 -10.91 -10.94
CA LYS A 193 -17.11 -11.10 -9.97
C LYS A 193 -15.89 -10.22 -10.25
N ARG A 194 -15.56 -10.00 -11.52
CA ARG A 194 -14.55 -9.04 -11.95
C ARG A 194 -14.92 -7.62 -11.53
N ASP A 195 -16.15 -7.21 -11.78
CA ASP A 195 -16.61 -5.86 -11.42
C ASP A 195 -16.58 -5.66 -9.90
N CYS A 196 -16.97 -6.67 -9.13
CA CYS A 196 -16.84 -6.69 -7.67
C CYS A 196 -15.38 -6.52 -7.23
N ALA A 197 -14.47 -7.38 -7.73
CA ALA A 197 -13.04 -7.32 -7.40
C ALA A 197 -12.41 -5.98 -7.80
N TYR A 198 -12.83 -5.40 -8.92
CA TYR A 198 -12.36 -4.08 -9.36
C TYR A 198 -12.83 -2.95 -8.43
N GLN A 199 -14.07 -2.99 -7.92
CA GLN A 199 -14.49 -2.01 -6.91
C GLN A 199 -13.70 -2.16 -5.61
N ILE A 200 -13.43 -3.40 -5.18
CA ILE A 200 -12.59 -3.66 -4.00
C ILE A 200 -11.17 -3.12 -4.21
N HIS A 201 -10.57 -3.37 -5.37
CA HIS A 201 -9.25 -2.84 -5.73
C HIS A 201 -9.21 -1.31 -5.60
N LYS A 202 -10.19 -0.60 -6.19
CA LYS A 202 -10.27 0.86 -6.08
C LYS A 202 -10.44 1.35 -4.65
N ALA A 203 -11.27 0.66 -3.84
CA ALA A 203 -11.49 1.03 -2.45
C ALA A 203 -10.21 0.83 -1.61
N ALA A 204 -9.53 -0.30 -1.77
CA ALA A 204 -8.26 -0.59 -1.10
C ALA A 204 -7.17 0.42 -1.50
N MET A 205 -7.04 0.71 -2.81
CA MET A 205 -6.09 1.69 -3.34
C MET A 205 -6.36 3.10 -2.80
N ALA A 206 -7.63 3.50 -2.68
CA ALA A 206 -8.02 4.80 -2.12
C ALA A 206 -7.65 4.92 -0.63
N ILE A 207 -7.92 3.88 0.17
CA ILE A 207 -7.53 3.83 1.58
C ILE A 207 -6.00 3.88 1.69
N ASN A 208 -5.28 3.05 0.92
CA ASN A 208 -3.81 3.01 0.93
C ASN A 208 -3.20 4.38 0.59
N SER A 209 -3.70 5.02 -0.48
CA SER A 209 -3.26 6.34 -0.91
C SER A 209 -3.52 7.41 0.14
N SER A 210 -4.67 7.35 0.84
CA SER A 210 -5.00 8.28 1.93
C SER A 210 -4.02 8.14 3.10
N ILE A 211 -3.71 6.91 3.52
CA ILE A 211 -2.79 6.64 4.62
C ILE A 211 -1.37 7.09 4.25
N LEU A 212 -0.89 6.75 3.04
CA LEU A 212 0.41 7.20 2.55
C LEU A 212 0.51 8.73 2.49
N ALA A 213 -0.58 9.43 2.15
CA ALA A 213 -0.62 10.89 2.15
C ALA A 213 -0.44 11.49 3.56
N GLU A 214 -0.94 10.81 4.60
CA GLU A 214 -0.85 11.22 6.01
C GLU A 214 0.44 10.77 6.71
N MET A 215 1.19 9.81 6.15
CA MET A 215 2.48 9.39 6.69
C MET A 215 3.51 10.53 6.65
N GLU A 216 4.28 10.65 7.74
CA GLU A 216 5.37 11.62 7.87
C GLU A 216 6.41 11.45 6.74
N ILE A 217 6.87 12.57 6.18
CA ILE A 217 7.96 12.57 5.20
C ILE A 217 9.29 12.54 5.96
N PRO A 218 10.13 11.51 5.75
CA PRO A 218 11.38 11.40 6.49
C PRO A 218 12.35 12.55 6.16
N PRO A 219 13.13 13.08 7.12
CA PRO A 219 14.03 14.22 6.88
C PRO A 219 15.11 13.96 5.80
N HIS A 220 15.43 12.69 5.57
CA HIS A 220 16.44 12.22 4.60
C HIS A 220 15.81 11.72 3.29
N ALA A 221 14.48 11.79 3.14
CA ALA A 221 13.83 11.72 1.85
C ALA A 221 14.34 12.92 1.07
N SER A 222 15.41 12.69 0.30
CA SER A 222 16.06 13.74 -0.45
C SER A 222 14.99 14.33 -1.35
N LEU A 223 14.58 15.57 -1.07
CA LEU A 223 13.83 16.36 -2.03
C LEU A 223 14.55 16.17 -3.36
N PRO A 224 13.89 15.61 -4.38
CA PRO A 224 14.58 15.35 -5.64
C PRO A 224 15.25 16.64 -6.08
N LYS A 225 16.39 16.55 -6.78
CA LYS A 225 17.07 17.71 -7.40
C LYS A 225 16.14 18.61 -8.27
N VAL A 226 14.89 18.21 -8.44
CA VAL A 226 13.76 18.78 -9.18
C VAL A 226 12.95 19.80 -8.36
N SER A 227 12.95 19.74 -7.02
CA SER A 227 12.24 20.71 -6.18
C SER A 227 12.89 22.10 -6.20
N LEU A 228 14.23 22.14 -6.31
CA LEU A 228 15.00 23.38 -6.46
C LEU A 228 14.68 24.12 -7.78
N PRO A 229 14.64 23.45 -8.96
CA PRO A 229 14.13 24.01 -10.20
C PRO A 229 12.69 24.51 -10.11
N ALA A 230 11.79 23.79 -9.44
CA ALA A 230 10.39 24.21 -9.29
C ALA A 230 10.27 25.47 -8.40
N ILE A 231 10.95 25.50 -7.25
CA ILE A 231 11.05 26.69 -6.38
C ILE A 231 11.69 27.86 -7.14
N GLN A 232 12.71 27.58 -7.95
CA GLN A 232 13.38 28.58 -8.79
C GLN A 232 12.46 29.16 -9.87
N ILE A 233 11.64 28.33 -10.53
CA ILE A 233 10.64 28.78 -11.51
C ILE A 233 9.56 29.64 -10.83
N THR A 234 9.08 29.22 -9.65
CA THR A 234 8.09 29.98 -8.88
C THR A 234 8.65 31.34 -8.43
N LEU A 235 9.90 31.40 -7.96
CA LEU A 235 10.58 32.64 -7.55
C LEU A 235 10.99 33.55 -8.74
N GLN A 236 11.28 32.97 -9.90
CA GLN A 236 11.54 33.72 -11.14
C GLN A 236 10.28 34.36 -11.72
N ASN A 237 9.13 33.70 -11.58
CA ASN A 237 7.84 34.21 -12.05
C ASN A 237 7.15 35.15 -11.04
N CYS A 238 7.67 35.26 -9.81
CA CYS A 238 7.17 36.18 -8.80
C CYS A 238 7.78 37.58 -9.02
N ASN A 239 7.04 38.51 -9.64
CA ASN A 239 7.52 39.87 -9.93
C ASN A 239 7.64 40.81 -8.71
N ASP A 240 7.48 40.28 -7.51
CA ASP A 240 7.57 41.06 -6.27
C ASP A 240 9.06 41.39 -5.97
N SER A 241 9.31 42.67 -5.71
CA SER A 241 10.64 43.23 -5.45
C SER A 241 11.27 42.73 -4.15
N ARG A 242 10.44 42.23 -3.21
CA ARG A 242 10.85 41.70 -1.90
C ARG A 242 11.63 40.38 -2.00
N PHE A 243 11.40 39.58 -3.05
CA PHE A 243 12.13 38.33 -3.30
C PHE A 243 13.47 38.52 -4.03
N ARG A 244 13.93 39.77 -4.21
CA ARG A 244 15.18 40.08 -4.94
C ARG A 244 16.42 39.47 -4.28
N GLY A 245 16.51 39.49 -2.95
CA GLY A 245 17.62 38.89 -2.20
C GLY A 245 17.68 37.36 -2.38
N LEU A 246 16.51 36.72 -2.24
CA LEU A 246 16.31 35.29 -2.45
C LEU A 246 16.65 34.83 -3.88
N ARG A 247 16.29 35.62 -4.90
CA ARG A 247 16.73 35.39 -6.29
C ARG A 247 18.25 35.48 -6.46
N GLY A 248 18.91 36.41 -5.75
CA GLY A 248 20.36 36.54 -5.75
C GLY A 248 21.06 35.28 -5.23
N VAL A 249 20.67 34.83 -4.04
CA VAL A 249 21.21 33.63 -3.38
C VAL A 249 21.03 32.38 -4.25
N MET A 250 19.87 32.23 -4.89
CA MET A 250 19.58 31.07 -5.74
C MET A 250 20.35 31.10 -7.09
N THR A 251 20.68 32.29 -7.59
CA THR A 251 21.50 32.45 -8.81
C THR A 251 22.97 32.12 -8.54
N GLU A 252 23.47 32.51 -7.36
CA GLU A 252 24.83 32.21 -6.90
C GLU A 252 25.03 30.71 -6.68
N TRP A 253 24.02 30.03 -6.12
CA TRP A 253 24.00 28.56 -5.96
C TRP A 253 24.10 27.81 -7.30
N LYS A 254 23.44 28.31 -8.37
CA LYS A 254 23.52 27.73 -9.72
C LYS A 254 24.92 27.87 -10.32
N SER A 255 25.63 28.96 -10.02
CA SER A 255 27.00 29.17 -10.47
C SER A 255 27.99 28.25 -9.75
N MET A 256 27.71 27.88 -8.50
CA MET A 256 28.57 27.02 -7.67
C MET A 256 28.34 25.52 -7.88
N SER A 257 27.13 25.12 -8.30
CA SER A 257 26.77 23.71 -8.55
C SER A 257 27.13 23.22 -9.96
N GLY A 258 27.64 24.10 -10.83
CA GLY A 258 28.00 23.82 -12.23
C GLY A 258 29.30 23.05 -12.46
N GLY A 259 29.95 22.50 -11.43
CA GLY A 259 31.18 21.74 -11.60
C GLY A 259 31.49 20.83 -10.41
N HIS A 260 31.60 19.53 -10.70
CA HIS A 260 32.08 18.43 -9.85
C HIS A 260 31.07 17.65 -8.99
N ASN A 261 31.10 16.33 -9.20
CA ASN A 261 30.69 15.31 -8.25
C ASN A 261 31.57 15.43 -6.98
N LEU A 262 31.06 16.04 -5.91
CA LEU A 262 31.64 15.94 -4.57
C LEU A 262 30.54 15.54 -3.55
N PRO A 263 30.91 14.91 -2.41
CA PRO A 263 29.97 14.28 -1.49
C PRO A 263 29.11 15.31 -0.76
N LEU A 264 27.85 14.93 -0.53
CA LEU A 264 26.71 15.76 -0.14
C LEU A 264 26.53 16.19 1.34
N PRO A 265 27.39 15.93 2.35
CA PRO A 265 26.97 16.21 3.74
C PRO A 265 27.27 17.61 4.28
N VAL A 266 27.88 18.54 3.52
CA VAL A 266 28.36 19.82 4.10
C VAL A 266 27.42 21.01 3.88
N TYR A 267 26.57 21.02 2.85
CA TYR A 267 25.81 22.23 2.47
C TYR A 267 24.32 22.23 2.84
N SER A 268 23.75 21.07 3.20
CA SER A 268 22.36 20.98 3.69
C SER A 268 22.14 21.60 5.07
N ARG A 269 23.21 22.04 5.76
CA ARG A 269 23.12 22.77 7.03
C ARG A 269 22.98 24.30 6.90
N GLN A 270 22.97 24.88 5.69
CA GLN A 270 23.00 26.34 5.52
C GLN A 270 21.67 26.99 5.10
N ILE A 271 20.57 26.25 4.98
CA ILE A 271 19.24 26.85 4.82
C ILE A 271 18.45 26.57 6.09
N LEU A 272 18.84 27.25 7.17
CA LEU A 272 18.02 27.35 8.38
C LEU A 272 16.85 28.30 8.04
N PRO A 273 15.59 28.00 8.43
CA PRO A 273 14.44 28.89 8.21
C PRO A 273 14.71 30.35 8.60
N ASP A 274 15.54 30.54 9.63
CA ASP A 274 15.93 31.84 10.17
C ASP A 274 16.71 32.72 9.16
N HIS A 275 17.55 32.12 8.29
CA HIS A 275 18.32 32.86 7.28
C HIS A 275 17.50 33.25 6.04
N LEU A 276 16.41 32.53 5.77
CA LEU A 276 15.47 32.87 4.69
C LEU A 276 14.61 34.07 5.07
N LEU A 277 14.25 34.18 6.35
CA LEU A 277 13.51 35.30 6.92
C LEU A 277 14.33 36.60 6.92
N ASP A 278 15.63 36.52 7.20
CA ASP A 278 16.56 37.66 7.14
C ASP A 278 16.66 38.31 5.75
N CYS A 279 16.32 37.57 4.69
CA CYS A 279 16.33 38.06 3.31
C CYS A 279 15.01 38.72 2.86
N LEU A 280 13.97 38.66 3.69
CA LEU A 280 12.64 39.21 3.40
C LEU A 280 12.49 40.53 4.14
N ASN A 281 12.48 41.64 3.39
CA ASN A 281 12.23 42.96 3.95
C ASN A 281 10.73 43.15 4.21
N ILE A 282 10.26 42.72 5.38
CA ILE A 282 8.86 42.81 5.82
C ILE A 282 8.74 43.93 6.84
N ALA A 283 7.98 44.99 6.53
CA ALA A 283 7.91 46.18 7.36
C ALA A 283 6.69 46.18 8.31
N SER A 284 5.71 45.30 8.10
CA SER A 284 4.55 45.15 8.99
C SER A 284 4.00 43.72 9.08
N GLU A 285 3.26 43.44 10.15
CA GLU A 285 2.61 42.14 10.40
C GLU A 285 1.53 41.81 9.35
N HIS A 286 0.81 42.81 8.84
CA HIS A 286 -0.17 42.64 7.78
C HIS A 286 0.49 42.23 6.45
N GLU A 287 1.65 42.80 6.15
CA GLU A 287 2.45 42.41 4.98
C GLU A 287 3.01 40.99 5.09
N ALA A 288 3.34 40.53 6.31
CA ALA A 288 3.78 39.16 6.55
C ALA A 288 2.67 38.14 6.25
N LEU A 289 1.44 38.46 6.64
CA LEU A 289 0.25 37.63 6.42
C LEU A 289 -0.13 37.54 4.94
N GLU A 290 -0.14 38.67 4.23
CA GLU A 290 -0.44 38.68 2.79
C GLU A 290 0.64 37.94 1.98
N LEU A 291 1.92 38.07 2.38
CA LEU A 291 3.02 37.27 1.83
C LEU A 291 2.87 35.78 2.12
N ALA A 292 2.50 35.41 3.35
CA ALA A 292 2.27 34.03 3.74
C ALA A 292 1.14 33.41 2.91
N ASP A 293 0.01 34.10 2.76
CA ASP A 293 -1.13 33.66 1.95
C ASP A 293 -0.76 33.53 0.47
N GLN A 294 0.03 34.46 -0.06
CA GLN A 294 0.46 34.45 -1.46
C GLN A 294 1.51 33.37 -1.73
N VAL A 295 2.41 33.12 -0.78
CA VAL A 295 3.36 32.01 -0.80
C VAL A 295 2.62 30.68 -0.65
N GLU A 296 1.65 30.56 0.24
CA GLU A 296 0.84 29.36 0.42
C GLU A 296 -0.03 29.07 -0.81
N ALA A 297 -0.62 30.10 -1.44
CA ALA A 297 -1.35 29.97 -2.70
C ALA A 297 -0.42 29.57 -3.86
N SER A 298 0.80 30.12 -3.90
CA SER A 298 1.81 29.75 -4.90
C SER A 298 2.40 28.35 -4.65
N ILE A 299 2.52 27.93 -3.39
CA ILE A 299 2.91 26.58 -2.96
C ILE A 299 1.79 25.59 -3.29
N ARG A 300 0.51 25.95 -3.10
CA ARG A 300 -0.62 25.11 -3.55
C ARG A 300 -0.61 24.95 -5.07
N LYS A 301 -0.44 26.05 -5.81
CA LYS A 301 -0.37 26.03 -7.27
C LYS A 301 0.88 25.30 -7.80
N SER A 302 2.01 25.41 -7.09
CA SER A 302 3.23 24.67 -7.39
C SER A 302 3.17 23.23 -6.91
N ARG A 303 2.35 22.90 -5.91
CA ARG A 303 2.01 21.54 -5.48
C ARG A 303 1.09 20.88 -6.52
N ASP A 304 0.16 21.61 -7.11
CA ASP A 304 -0.66 21.11 -8.23
C ASP A 304 0.19 20.92 -9.50
N LEU A 305 1.11 21.85 -9.78
CA LEU A 305 2.11 21.70 -10.85
C LEU A 305 3.16 20.63 -10.53
N ALA A 306 3.53 20.44 -9.26
CA ALA A 306 4.40 19.37 -8.81
C ALA A 306 3.68 18.04 -8.92
N ILE A 307 2.38 17.92 -8.61
CA ILE A 307 1.60 16.70 -8.90
C ILE A 307 1.62 16.39 -10.40
N LEU A 308 1.60 17.42 -11.26
CA LEU A 308 1.72 17.28 -12.72
C LEU A 308 3.15 16.98 -13.21
N LEU A 309 4.21 17.40 -12.49
CA LEU A 309 5.64 17.20 -12.83
C LEU A 309 6.28 15.98 -12.11
N GLU A 310 5.78 15.63 -10.92
CA GLU A 310 6.12 14.46 -10.10
C GLU A 310 5.69 13.18 -10.80
N ALA A 311 4.69 13.25 -11.68
CA ALA A 311 4.34 12.14 -12.57
C ALA A 311 5.52 11.64 -13.43
N GLU A 312 6.59 12.44 -13.61
CA GLU A 312 7.66 12.10 -14.58
C GLU A 312 9.09 12.06 -14.02
N ILE A 313 9.38 12.57 -12.81
CA ILE A 313 10.79 12.64 -12.31
C ILE A 313 11.04 12.01 -10.93
N VAL A 314 10.02 11.77 -10.11
CA VAL A 314 10.08 10.82 -8.99
C VAL A 314 8.83 9.98 -9.11
N SER A 315 8.95 8.74 -9.57
CA SER A 315 7.79 7.85 -9.54
C SER A 315 7.24 7.87 -8.11
N GLN A 316 5.97 8.20 -7.94
CA GLN A 316 5.23 8.27 -6.67
C GLN A 316 5.67 7.16 -5.67
N THR A 317 5.95 5.98 -6.21
CA THR A 317 6.54 4.81 -5.56
C THR A 317 7.83 5.00 -4.76
N SER A 318 8.75 5.91 -5.14
CA SER A 318 10.03 6.10 -4.44
C SER A 318 9.84 6.86 -3.12
N LEU A 319 8.99 7.90 -3.13
CA LEU A 319 8.59 8.60 -1.91
C LEU A 319 7.78 7.68 -1.01
N ASP A 320 6.84 6.91 -1.58
CA ASP A 320 6.04 5.95 -0.82
C ASP A 320 6.92 4.88 -0.18
N THR A 321 7.91 4.36 -0.91
CA THR A 321 8.90 3.40 -0.37
C THR A 321 9.66 4.00 0.82
N CYS A 322 10.06 5.26 0.72
CA CYS A 322 10.76 5.96 1.80
C CYS A 322 9.84 6.15 3.02
N LYS A 323 8.59 6.59 2.81
CA LYS A 323 7.59 6.70 3.88
C LYS A 323 7.40 5.38 4.60
N ILE A 324 7.19 4.28 3.87
CA ILE A 324 7.02 2.94 4.46
C ILE A 324 8.27 2.51 5.25
N GLN A 325 9.47 2.69 4.68
CA GLN A 325 10.71 2.23 5.28
C GLN A 325 11.07 2.96 6.59
N TYR A 326 10.74 4.24 6.69
CA TYR A 326 11.11 5.07 7.83
C TYR A 326 9.94 5.40 8.76
N ASN A 327 8.73 4.97 8.41
CA ASN A 327 7.54 5.12 9.25
C ASN A 327 7.78 4.51 10.65
N ARG A 328 7.33 5.23 11.68
CA ARG A 328 7.38 4.79 13.08
C ARG A 328 6.00 4.56 13.67
N ASP A 329 4.94 4.94 12.95
CA ASP A 329 3.57 4.77 13.36
C ASP A 329 3.07 3.35 13.04
N VAL A 330 2.86 2.55 14.08
CA VAL A 330 2.39 1.16 13.96
C VAL A 330 0.99 1.06 13.37
N GLY A 331 0.09 1.99 13.68
CA GLY A 331 -1.27 1.99 13.17
C GLY A 331 -1.28 2.28 11.67
N GLN A 332 -0.55 3.31 11.22
CA GLN A 332 -0.43 3.63 9.79
C GLN A 332 0.28 2.51 9.03
N ALA A 333 1.33 1.89 9.59
CA ALA A 333 1.99 0.74 8.97
C ALA A 333 1.05 -0.46 8.81
N THR A 334 0.19 -0.71 9.81
CA THR A 334 -0.80 -1.79 9.76
C THR A 334 -1.84 -1.52 8.68
N LEU A 335 -2.41 -0.30 8.66
CA LEU A 335 -3.42 0.07 7.68
C LEU A 335 -2.86 0.13 6.24
N GLU A 336 -1.66 0.69 6.05
CA GLU A 336 -0.98 0.76 4.75
C GLU A 336 -0.70 -0.64 4.22
N SER A 337 -0.01 -1.48 5.00
CA SER A 337 0.38 -2.80 4.53
C SER A 337 -0.81 -3.71 4.28
N TYR A 338 -1.86 -3.63 5.12
CA TYR A 338 -3.10 -4.39 4.92
C TYR A 338 -3.84 -3.94 3.65
N SER A 339 -4.03 -2.63 3.46
CA SER A 339 -4.65 -2.11 2.25
C SER A 339 -3.87 -2.45 0.98
N ARG A 340 -2.53 -2.38 1.02
CA ARG A 340 -1.65 -2.76 -0.11
C ARG A 340 -1.77 -4.24 -0.50
N VAL A 341 -1.82 -5.16 0.48
CA VAL A 341 -1.96 -6.60 0.14
C VAL A 341 -3.35 -6.93 -0.39
N LEU A 342 -4.41 -6.28 0.12
CA LEU A 342 -5.77 -6.44 -0.40
C LEU A 342 -5.92 -5.85 -1.80
N GLU A 343 -5.32 -4.69 -2.05
CA GLU A 343 -5.25 -4.08 -3.38
C GLU A 343 -4.60 -5.03 -4.39
N GLY A 344 -3.45 -5.61 -4.02
CA GLY A 344 -2.72 -6.57 -4.86
C GLY A 344 -3.52 -7.84 -5.14
N LEU A 345 -4.22 -8.38 -4.13
CA LEU A 345 -5.08 -9.55 -4.32
C LEU A 345 -6.24 -9.25 -5.27
N ALA A 346 -6.92 -8.12 -5.07
CA ALA A 346 -8.03 -7.69 -5.89
C ALA A 346 -7.60 -7.47 -7.35
N PHE A 347 -6.46 -6.83 -7.57
CA PHE A 347 -5.86 -6.66 -8.89
C PHE A 347 -5.57 -8.01 -9.57
N ASN A 348 -4.98 -8.95 -8.84
CA ASN A 348 -4.69 -10.29 -9.36
C ASN A 348 -5.96 -11.05 -9.74
N ILE A 349 -7.01 -11.00 -8.92
CA ILE A 349 -8.30 -11.64 -9.21
C ILE A 349 -8.92 -11.06 -10.49
N VAL A 350 -8.89 -9.72 -10.66
CA VAL A 350 -9.36 -9.08 -11.91
C VAL A 350 -8.57 -9.62 -13.10
N ALA A 351 -7.24 -9.64 -13.01
CA ALA A 351 -6.38 -10.14 -14.07
C ALA A 351 -6.67 -11.60 -14.43
N TRP A 352 -6.83 -12.49 -13.43
CA TRP A 352 -7.14 -13.89 -13.68
C TRP A 352 -8.51 -14.09 -14.34
N ILE A 353 -9.51 -13.27 -13.99
CA ILE A 353 -10.83 -13.33 -14.63
C ILE A 353 -10.74 -12.85 -16.08
N ASP A 354 -10.00 -11.76 -16.32
CA ASP A 354 -9.79 -11.23 -17.67
C ASP A 354 -9.03 -12.24 -18.55
N ASP A 355 -8.06 -12.98 -18.01
CA ASP A 355 -7.37 -14.06 -18.73
C ASP A 355 -8.36 -15.16 -19.18
N VAL A 356 -9.24 -15.62 -18.29
CA VAL A 356 -10.26 -16.64 -18.62
C VAL A 356 -11.24 -16.12 -19.68
N LEU A 357 -11.74 -14.89 -19.52
CA LEU A 357 -12.66 -14.25 -20.47
C LEU A 357 -12.00 -14.02 -21.83
N PHE A 358 -10.69 -13.74 -21.85
CA PHE A 358 -9.91 -13.62 -23.07
C PHE A 358 -9.83 -14.95 -23.82
N VAL A 359 -9.49 -16.05 -23.12
CA VAL A 359 -9.44 -17.39 -23.75
C VAL A 359 -10.80 -17.80 -24.31
N ASP A 360 -11.88 -17.59 -23.54
CA ASP A 360 -13.27 -17.83 -23.99
C ASP A 360 -13.58 -17.10 -25.30
N LYS A 361 -13.23 -15.81 -25.38
CA LYS A 361 -13.47 -15.01 -26.58
C LYS A 361 -12.66 -15.55 -27.77
N SER A 362 -11.42 -15.95 -27.56
CA SER A 362 -10.56 -16.48 -28.62
C SER A 362 -11.11 -17.78 -29.22
N VAL A 363 -11.60 -18.69 -28.38
CA VAL A 363 -12.17 -19.98 -28.82
C VAL A 363 -13.44 -19.75 -29.63
N ARG A 364 -14.36 -18.92 -29.15
CA ARG A 364 -15.63 -18.63 -29.84
C ARG A 364 -15.49 -17.88 -31.18
N THR A 365 -14.36 -17.22 -31.40
CA THR A 365 -14.07 -16.52 -32.67
C THR A 365 -13.43 -17.45 -33.71
N GLN A 366 -12.92 -18.63 -33.30
CA GLN A 366 -12.35 -19.62 -34.22
C GLN A 366 -13.41 -20.52 -34.89
N ASP A 367 -14.62 -20.58 -34.31
CA ASP A 367 -15.77 -21.34 -34.82
C ASP A 367 -16.76 -20.50 -35.65
N GLN A 368 -16.42 -19.22 -35.92
CA GLN A 368 -17.10 -18.36 -36.91
C GLN A 368 -16.21 -18.19 -38.14
#